data_AF-A0A167JHU2-F1
#
_entry.id   AF-A0A167JHU2-F1
#
_cell.length_a   1.000
_cell.length_b   1.000
_cell.length_c   1.000
_cell.angle_alpha   90.00
_cell.angle_beta   90.00
_cell.angle_gamma   90.00
#
_symmetry.space_group_name_H-M   'P 1'
#
loop_
_entity.id
_entity.type
_entity.pdbx_description
1 polymer ?
#
loop_
_entity_poly.entity_id
_entity_poly.type
_entity_poly.pdbx_seq_one_letter_code
_entity_poly.pdbx_strand_id
1 'polypeptide(L)'
;RKHLLQAPVLQVVYASTIKDRYLFLFSDLLLICKPIMDESIIVSSPINPDSESRSRFKSTESSLFQIKNIVELAQMTLFLSREDQPSFDNRHSMNNSPGATGSGMHPMLVTALRKFQTSAESGVAYLIDKNVLIQEPLSIAGFLFKTPDLSRRQLGYYLSDRNNNDIYEAFLNCFRLVGLRLDEALRILLTTFRLPSQWENIEYIIEQFAKKWHDANQNVIKFHEDMVVKVIVAMLFLNAEICVAFEPLHYITSVRTKGSRRPTVEDFLERWKYYDQYELVEAEFLEEMYRSIVAERLETGWDTRPGKTEEQETDIVITVDANQLPSRLTRNVPCLPIRISIPSPDPGLQIKLRGQDLLCQPNILDFSQSAVQSFTVTGHTLGRTSLMFIKSGFNAGRYVSPTLPRTKSIVVERLFMRYTFQIGF
;
A
#
# COMPACT_ATOMS: atom_id res chain seq x y z
N ARG A 1 50.29 1.05 -14.71
CA ARG A 1 49.22 0.88 -13.69
C ARG A 1 49.78 1.22 -12.32
N LYS A 2 49.37 2.35 -11.72
CA LYS A 2 49.83 2.82 -10.40
C LYS A 2 48.71 2.63 -9.37
N HIS A 3 49.00 2.06 -8.21
CA HIS A 3 48.05 1.98 -7.10
C HIS A 3 47.89 3.38 -6.47
N LEU A 4 46.65 3.83 -6.29
CA LEU A 4 46.33 5.18 -5.82
C LEU A 4 45.72 5.16 -4.42
N LEU A 5 44.70 4.34 -4.19
CA LEU A 5 43.95 4.32 -2.94
C LEU A 5 43.37 2.92 -2.70
N GLN A 6 43.28 2.53 -1.44
CA GLN A 6 42.52 1.36 -1.05
C GLN A 6 41.69 1.65 0.19
N ALA A 7 40.47 1.13 0.26
CA ALA A 7 39.59 1.36 1.41
C ALA A 7 38.55 0.24 1.57
N PRO A 8 38.17 -0.10 2.82
CA PRO A 8 37.02 -0.94 3.08
C PRO A 8 35.72 -0.17 2.80
N VAL A 9 34.76 -0.82 2.18
CA VAL A 9 33.43 -0.27 1.89
C VAL A 9 32.35 -1.31 2.15
N LEU A 10 31.13 -0.85 2.40
CA LEU A 10 29.96 -1.72 2.48
C LEU A 10 29.24 -1.72 1.14
N GLN A 11 29.15 -2.87 0.50
CA GLN A 11 28.26 -3.05 -0.64
C GLN A 11 26.85 -3.31 -0.11
N VAL A 12 25.96 -2.36 -0.35
CA VAL A 12 24.53 -2.54 -0.16
C VAL A 12 24.00 -3.45 -1.27
N VAL A 13 23.48 -4.62 -0.91
CA VAL A 13 22.79 -5.52 -1.86
C VAL A 13 21.28 -5.28 -1.78
N TYR A 14 20.76 -5.24 -0.56
CA TYR A 14 19.39 -4.87 -0.23
C TYR A 14 19.38 -4.00 1.04
N ALA A 15 18.26 -3.37 1.38
CA ALA A 15 18.12 -2.64 2.64
C ALA A 15 18.45 -3.49 3.88
N SER A 16 18.14 -4.79 3.83
CA SER A 16 18.47 -5.76 4.87
C SER A 16 19.88 -6.36 4.75
N THR A 17 20.42 -6.48 3.53
CA THR A 17 21.65 -7.25 3.25
C THR A 17 22.81 -6.37 2.79
N ILE A 18 23.89 -6.39 3.58
CA ILE A 18 25.16 -5.73 3.28
C ILE A 18 26.28 -6.76 3.16
N LYS A 19 27.27 -6.46 2.31
CA LYS A 19 28.47 -7.28 2.14
C LYS A 19 29.70 -6.41 2.35
N ASP A 20 30.66 -6.92 3.11
CA ASP A 20 31.97 -6.30 3.20
C ASP A 20 32.69 -6.40 1.86
N ARG A 21 33.22 -5.25 1.43
CA ARG A 21 34.07 -5.11 0.25
C ARG A 21 35.31 -4.32 0.59
N TYR A 22 36.32 -4.53 -0.23
CA TYR A 22 37.54 -3.77 -0.20
C TYR A 22 37.82 -3.28 -1.62
N LEU A 23 37.95 -1.97 -1.78
CA LEU A 23 38.24 -1.36 -3.07
C LEU A 23 39.73 -1.11 -3.21
N PHE A 24 40.31 -1.48 -4.34
CA PHE A 24 41.65 -1.05 -4.75
C PHE A 24 41.53 -0.21 -6.01
N LEU A 25 41.85 1.07 -5.89
CA LEU A 25 41.85 2.03 -6.98
C LEU A 25 43.26 2.13 -7.56
N PHE A 26 43.36 1.84 -8.85
CA PHE A 26 44.53 2.05 -9.67
C PHE A 26 44.30 3.21 -10.66
N SER A 27 45.35 3.64 -11.35
CA SER A 27 45.31 4.68 -12.38
C SER A 27 44.30 4.43 -13.50
N ASP A 28 43.96 3.17 -13.77
CA ASP A 28 43.17 2.71 -14.92
C ASP A 28 42.06 1.72 -14.53
N LEU A 29 42.11 1.15 -13.32
CA LEU A 29 41.18 0.13 -12.84
C LEU A 29 40.66 0.40 -11.43
N LEU A 30 39.45 -0.08 -11.15
CA LEU A 30 38.92 -0.28 -9.81
C LEU A 30 38.71 -1.78 -9.57
N LEU A 31 39.40 -2.35 -8.59
CA LEU A 31 39.15 -3.73 -8.15
C LEU A 31 38.16 -3.71 -6.98
N ILE A 32 37.10 -4.51 -7.11
CA ILE A 32 36.13 -4.74 -6.03
C ILE A 32 36.41 -6.13 -5.46
N CYS A 33 36.89 -6.18 -4.22
CA CYS A 33 37.31 -7.42 -3.58
C CYS A 33 36.46 -7.76 -2.36
N LYS A 34 36.39 -9.05 -2.00
CA LYS A 34 35.89 -9.55 -0.72
C LYS A 34 37.09 -9.89 0.16
N PRO A 35 37.23 -9.35 1.38
CA PRO A 35 38.28 -9.79 2.30
C PRO A 35 38.05 -11.26 2.68
N ILE A 36 39.11 -12.05 2.68
CA ILE A 36 39.10 -13.41 3.19
C ILE A 36 39.47 -13.29 4.67
N MET A 37 38.50 -13.54 5.55
CA MET A 37 38.73 -13.49 6.99
C MET A 37 39.47 -14.76 7.42
N ASP A 38 40.70 -14.61 7.87
CA ASP A 38 41.46 -15.66 8.55
C ASP A 38 41.20 -15.52 10.06
N GLU A 39 40.83 -16.60 10.74
CA GLU A 39 40.45 -16.56 12.18
C GLU A 39 41.59 -16.05 13.10
N SER A 40 42.83 -16.05 12.60
CA SER A 40 44.03 -15.59 13.29
C SER A 40 44.20 -14.05 13.37
N ILE A 41 43.39 -13.26 12.66
CA ILE A 41 43.51 -11.78 12.58
C ILE A 41 42.50 -11.06 13.51
N ILE A 42 41.70 -11.80 14.28
CA ILE A 42 40.81 -11.23 15.30
C ILE A 42 41.65 -10.90 16.54
N VAL A 43 42.40 -9.79 16.50
CA VAL A 43 43.02 -9.24 17.71
C VAL A 43 41.91 -8.82 18.65
N SER A 44 41.88 -9.52 19.78
CA SER A 44 41.08 -9.31 20.98
C SER A 44 41.04 -7.83 21.39
N SER A 45 39.83 -7.26 21.39
CA SER A 45 39.48 -6.15 22.27
C SER A 45 38.22 -6.56 23.03
N PRO A 46 38.12 -6.29 24.35
CA PRO A 46 37.02 -6.79 25.17
C PRO A 46 35.69 -6.27 24.65
N ILE A 47 34.74 -7.17 24.47
CA ILE A 47 33.40 -6.89 23.99
C ILE A 47 32.65 -6.17 25.10
N ASN A 48 32.41 -4.86 24.92
CA ASN A 48 31.38 -4.14 25.66
C ASN A 48 30.06 -4.31 24.89
N PRO A 49 28.98 -4.86 25.50
CA PRO A 49 27.76 -5.24 24.77
C PRO A 49 27.00 -4.08 24.12
N ASP A 50 27.29 -2.83 24.49
CA ASP A 50 26.52 -1.64 24.10
C ASP A 50 27.15 -0.83 22.94
N SER A 51 28.12 -1.38 22.20
CA SER A 51 28.68 -0.70 21.01
C SER A 51 28.33 -1.43 19.72
N GLU A 52 27.45 -0.86 18.90
CA GLU A 52 27.14 -1.33 17.53
C GLU A 52 28.35 -1.25 16.56
N SER A 53 29.55 -0.91 17.04
CA SER A 53 30.78 -0.94 16.26
C SER A 53 31.39 -2.35 16.24
N ARG A 54 30.83 -3.23 15.39
CA ARG A 54 31.59 -4.40 14.90
C ARG A 54 32.97 -3.92 14.44
N SER A 55 34.02 -4.57 14.92
CA SER A 55 35.41 -4.23 14.58
C SER A 55 35.55 -4.11 13.06
N ARG A 56 35.82 -2.89 12.58
CA ARG A 56 36.10 -2.66 11.16
C ARG A 56 37.36 -3.44 10.82
N PHE A 57 37.24 -4.43 9.92
CA PHE A 57 38.37 -5.16 9.36
C PHE A 57 39.43 -4.16 8.89
N LYS A 58 40.59 -4.15 9.56
CA LYS A 58 41.75 -3.35 9.15
C LYS A 58 42.69 -4.26 8.38
N SER A 59 42.82 -4.02 7.08
CA SER A 59 43.73 -4.80 6.24
C SER A 59 45.18 -4.58 6.67
N THR A 60 45.93 -5.66 6.78
CA THR A 60 47.39 -5.70 6.94
C THR A 60 48.04 -6.16 5.63
N GLU A 61 49.38 -6.10 5.54
CA GLU A 61 50.13 -6.59 4.38
C GLU A 61 49.89 -8.10 4.10
N SER A 62 49.49 -8.87 5.11
CA SER A 62 49.17 -10.29 5.01
C SER A 62 47.70 -10.60 4.68
N SER A 63 46.85 -9.57 4.53
CA SER A 63 45.42 -9.78 4.29
C SER A 63 45.16 -10.33 2.89
N LEU A 64 44.42 -11.44 2.81
CA LEU A 64 44.03 -12.06 1.55
C LEU A 64 42.68 -11.51 1.05
N PHE A 65 42.59 -11.32 -0.25
CA PHE A 65 41.41 -10.76 -0.90
C PHE A 65 40.99 -11.62 -2.08
N GLN A 66 39.70 -11.92 -2.16
CA GLN A 66 39.09 -12.53 -3.34
C GLN A 66 38.57 -11.42 -4.26
N ILE A 67 39.12 -11.31 -5.47
CA ILE A 67 38.61 -10.37 -6.48
C ILE A 67 37.20 -10.80 -6.87
N LYS A 68 36.26 -9.86 -6.80
CA LYS A 68 34.87 -10.06 -7.26
C LYS A 68 34.65 -9.44 -8.62
N ASN A 69 35.09 -8.20 -8.81
CA ASN A 69 35.03 -7.51 -10.10
C ASN A 69 36.32 -6.74 -10.38
N ILE A 70 36.64 -6.62 -11.66
CA ILE A 70 37.69 -5.76 -12.21
C ILE A 70 36.97 -4.78 -13.12
N VAL A 71 37.04 -3.49 -12.81
CA VAL A 71 36.31 -2.44 -13.52
C VAL A 71 37.30 -1.49 -14.18
N GLU A 72 37.20 -1.28 -15.49
CA GLU A 72 37.97 -0.24 -16.16
C GLU A 72 37.37 1.13 -15.85
N LEU A 73 38.21 2.06 -15.37
CA LEU A 73 37.73 3.39 -15.01
C LEU A 73 37.12 4.15 -16.19
N ALA A 74 37.58 3.85 -17.42
CA ALA A 74 37.03 4.42 -18.65
C ALA A 74 35.58 4.01 -18.93
N GLN A 75 35.13 2.87 -18.40
CA GLN A 75 33.78 2.32 -18.61
C GLN A 75 32.88 2.52 -17.38
N MET A 76 33.43 3.06 -16.29
CA MET A 76 32.74 3.21 -15.02
C MET A 76 31.81 4.43 -15.05
N THR A 77 30.56 4.20 -14.66
CA THR A 77 29.58 5.25 -14.39
C THR A 77 29.29 5.30 -12.90
N LEU A 78 29.12 6.50 -12.35
CA LEU A 78 28.89 6.72 -10.93
C LEU A 78 27.59 7.50 -10.77
N PHE A 79 26.61 6.86 -10.14
CA PHE A 79 25.32 7.47 -9.83
C PHE A 79 25.28 7.77 -8.35
N LEU A 80 25.03 9.02 -7.98
CA LEU A 80 24.69 9.33 -6.60
C LEU A 80 23.25 8.84 -6.39
N SER A 81 23.03 7.94 -5.43
CA SER A 81 21.66 7.49 -5.09
C SER A 81 20.78 8.61 -4.52
N ARG A 82 21.29 9.84 -4.43
CA ARG A 82 20.55 11.03 -4.03
C ARG A 82 20.15 11.86 -5.24
N GLU A 83 19.10 11.35 -5.85
CA GLU A 83 18.11 12.14 -6.56
C GLU A 83 16.76 11.67 -5.98
N ASP A 84 16.19 12.38 -5.01
CA ASP A 84 15.03 13.23 -5.31
C ASP A 84 15.08 13.88 -6.71
N GLN A 85 15.11 13.06 -7.78
CA GLN A 85 14.63 13.53 -9.06
C GLN A 85 13.13 13.70 -8.83
N PRO A 86 12.59 14.93 -8.84
CA PRO A 86 11.20 15.05 -9.27
C PRO A 86 11.18 14.32 -10.60
N SER A 87 10.29 13.33 -10.72
CA SER A 87 9.99 12.69 -11.99
C SER A 87 10.02 13.76 -13.08
N PHE A 88 11.09 13.76 -13.89
CA PHE A 88 11.16 14.56 -15.10
C PHE A 88 10.06 13.96 -15.99
N ASP A 89 8.87 14.54 -15.83
CA ASP A 89 7.84 14.57 -16.85
C ASP A 89 8.58 14.84 -18.17
N ASN A 90 8.50 13.88 -19.07
CA ASN A 90 9.00 13.98 -20.42
C ASN A 90 8.12 14.99 -21.18
N ARG A 91 8.22 16.27 -20.82
CA ARG A 91 7.59 17.40 -21.51
C ARG A 91 8.62 17.97 -22.48
N HIS A 92 8.71 17.40 -23.68
CA HIS A 92 8.96 18.17 -24.89
C HIS A 92 8.50 17.42 -26.14
N SER A 93 7.79 18.16 -27.00
CA SER A 93 7.20 17.82 -28.32
C SER A 93 5.82 17.15 -28.25
N MET A 94 4.69 17.76 -28.65
CA MET A 94 4.44 18.74 -29.72
C MET A 94 3.32 19.75 -29.41
N ASN A 95 3.40 20.88 -30.13
CA ASN A 95 2.53 22.04 -30.11
C ASN A 95 1.06 21.83 -30.57
N ASN A 96 0.21 22.65 -29.96
CA ASN A 96 -1.02 23.32 -30.44
C ASN A 96 -2.24 22.54 -30.96
N SER A 97 -3.32 22.60 -30.16
CA SER A 97 -4.66 23.08 -30.55
C SER A 97 -5.49 23.46 -29.30
N PRO A 98 -6.32 24.51 -29.31
CA PRO A 98 -7.06 24.96 -28.13
C PRO A 98 -8.42 24.27 -28.03
N GLY A 99 -8.71 23.69 -26.86
CA GLY A 99 -10.07 23.25 -26.49
C GLY A 99 -10.16 21.79 -26.03
N ALA A 100 -9.67 21.48 -24.83
CA ALA A 100 -10.14 20.34 -24.06
C ALA A 100 -9.77 20.52 -22.58
N THR A 101 -10.78 20.44 -21.72
CA THR A 101 -10.68 20.47 -20.27
C THR A 101 -10.01 19.20 -19.73
N GLY A 102 -8.86 19.37 -19.06
CA GLY A 102 -8.47 18.63 -17.85
C GLY A 102 -8.19 17.12 -17.93
N SER A 103 -6.99 16.73 -18.40
CA SER A 103 -6.03 15.84 -17.70
C SER A 103 -4.92 15.43 -18.67
N GLY A 104 -3.67 15.38 -18.20
CA GLY A 104 -2.51 14.91 -18.98
C GLY A 104 -2.49 13.39 -19.18
N MET A 105 -3.65 12.76 -19.37
CA MET A 105 -3.76 11.30 -19.52
C MET A 105 -3.40 10.89 -20.95
N HIS A 106 -2.53 9.88 -21.07
CA HIS A 106 -2.10 9.37 -22.37
C HIS A 106 -3.33 8.93 -23.20
N PRO A 107 -3.44 9.29 -24.50
CA PRO A 107 -4.62 8.99 -25.31
C PRO A 107 -5.03 7.51 -25.33
N MET A 108 -4.04 6.61 -25.23
CA MET A 108 -4.27 5.17 -25.14
C MET A 108 -4.95 4.78 -23.83
N LEU A 109 -4.59 5.39 -22.69
CA LEU A 109 -5.24 5.15 -21.41
C LEU A 109 -6.70 5.63 -21.46
N VAL A 110 -6.95 6.81 -22.02
CA VAL A 110 -8.32 7.34 -22.20
C VAL A 110 -9.18 6.37 -23.03
N THR A 111 -8.61 5.82 -24.12
CA THR A 111 -9.31 4.83 -24.95
C THR A 111 -9.56 3.52 -24.19
N ALA A 112 -8.58 3.05 -23.43
CA ALA A 112 -8.71 1.86 -22.60
C ALA A 112 -9.80 2.01 -21.54
N LEU A 113 -9.86 3.15 -20.86
CA LEU A 113 -10.90 3.45 -19.85
C LEU A 113 -12.30 3.45 -20.47
N ARG A 114 -12.47 4.06 -21.64
CA ARG A 114 -13.75 4.05 -22.36
C ARG A 114 -14.18 2.62 -22.72
N LYS A 115 -13.23 1.80 -23.20
CA LYS A 115 -13.50 0.38 -23.49
C LYS A 115 -13.84 -0.41 -22.23
N PHE A 116 -13.09 -0.18 -21.15
CA PHE A 116 -13.29 -0.82 -19.85
C PHE A 116 -14.68 -0.53 -19.27
N GLN A 117 -15.19 0.71 -19.43
CA GLN A 117 -16.53 1.09 -18.99
C GLN A 117 -17.64 0.28 -19.69
N THR A 118 -17.43 -0.09 -20.96
CA THR A 118 -18.35 -0.96 -21.71
C THR A 118 -18.15 -2.44 -21.36
N SER A 119 -16.90 -2.91 -21.36
CA SER A 119 -16.50 -4.27 -20.99
C SER A 119 -15.08 -4.22 -20.45
N ALA A 120 -14.90 -4.72 -19.22
CA ALA A 120 -13.60 -4.77 -18.57
C ALA A 120 -12.58 -5.57 -19.41
N GLU A 121 -13.02 -6.69 -19.97
CA GLU A 121 -12.24 -7.56 -20.85
C GLU A 121 -11.75 -6.79 -22.08
N SER A 122 -12.62 -5.99 -22.71
CA SER A 122 -12.26 -5.19 -23.88
C SER A 122 -11.22 -4.12 -23.55
N GLY A 123 -11.33 -3.49 -22.38
CA GLY A 123 -10.35 -2.50 -21.91
C GLY A 123 -8.98 -3.11 -21.65
N VAL A 124 -8.93 -4.24 -20.96
CA VAL A 124 -7.68 -4.99 -20.68
C VAL A 124 -7.06 -5.52 -21.97
N ALA A 125 -7.86 -6.17 -22.83
CA ALA A 125 -7.39 -6.71 -24.11
C ALA A 125 -6.81 -5.63 -25.03
N TYR A 126 -7.41 -4.43 -25.04
CA TYR A 126 -6.87 -3.30 -25.81
C TYR A 126 -5.47 -2.88 -25.34
N LEU A 127 -5.22 -2.85 -24.03
CA LEU A 127 -3.90 -2.50 -23.50
C LEU A 127 -2.86 -3.59 -23.75
N ILE A 128 -3.26 -4.86 -23.77
CA ILE A 128 -2.40 -5.99 -24.15
C ILE A 128 -2.04 -5.91 -25.63
N ASP A 129 -3.03 -5.73 -26.52
CA ASP A 129 -2.82 -5.57 -27.97
C ASP A 129 -1.86 -4.42 -28.31
N LYS A 130 -1.90 -3.37 -27.50
CA LYS A 130 -1.02 -2.21 -27.64
C LYS A 130 0.32 -2.35 -26.93
N ASN A 131 0.65 -3.52 -26.38
CA ASN A 131 1.88 -3.82 -25.65
C ASN A 131 2.12 -2.89 -24.44
N VAL A 132 1.05 -2.35 -23.85
CA VAL A 132 1.11 -1.54 -22.62
C VAL A 132 1.03 -2.43 -21.39
N LEU A 133 0.20 -3.47 -21.45
CA LEU A 133 0.07 -4.48 -20.41
C LEU A 133 0.56 -5.83 -20.92
N ILE A 134 1.15 -6.60 -20.02
CA ILE A 134 1.52 -7.99 -20.28
C ILE A 134 0.30 -8.85 -19.89
N GLN A 135 -0.01 -9.89 -20.66
CA GLN A 135 -1.09 -10.83 -20.36
C GLN A 135 -0.70 -11.78 -19.21
N GLU A 136 -0.41 -11.20 -18.05
CA GLU A 136 0.01 -11.88 -16.83
C GLU A 136 -0.82 -11.37 -15.65
N PRO A 137 -1.30 -12.24 -14.74
CA PRO A 137 -2.21 -11.84 -13.67
C PRO A 137 -1.69 -10.69 -12.80
N LEU A 138 -0.39 -10.72 -12.47
CA LEU A 138 0.27 -9.66 -11.70
C LEU A 138 0.30 -8.31 -12.44
N SER A 139 0.47 -8.33 -13.77
CA SER A 139 0.50 -7.11 -14.59
C SER A 139 -0.90 -6.49 -14.66
N ILE A 140 -1.91 -7.31 -14.94
CA ILE A 140 -3.31 -6.88 -15.02
C ILE A 140 -3.80 -6.38 -13.66
N ALA A 141 -3.60 -7.16 -12.58
CA ALA A 141 -3.96 -6.76 -11.23
C ALA A 141 -3.30 -5.44 -10.80
N GLY A 142 -2.01 -5.27 -11.12
CA GLY A 142 -1.28 -4.04 -10.87
C GLY A 142 -1.87 -2.83 -11.59
N PHE A 143 -2.35 -3.00 -12.82
CA PHE A 143 -3.08 -1.96 -13.56
C PHE A 143 -4.43 -1.64 -12.91
N LEU A 144 -5.24 -2.66 -12.63
CA LEU A 144 -6.56 -2.51 -12.02
C LEU A 144 -6.48 -1.78 -10.66
N PHE A 145 -5.46 -2.10 -9.86
CA PHE A 145 -5.28 -1.52 -8.54
C PHE A 145 -4.77 -0.06 -8.58
N LYS A 146 -3.92 0.28 -9.56
CA LYS A 146 -3.27 1.60 -9.67
C LYS A 146 -4.07 2.63 -10.47
N THR A 147 -5.12 2.22 -11.17
CA THR A 147 -5.87 3.09 -12.09
C THR A 147 -7.21 3.48 -11.47
N PRO A 148 -7.29 4.61 -10.74
CA PRO A 148 -8.50 4.99 -9.99
C PRO A 148 -9.69 5.37 -10.87
N ASP A 149 -9.45 5.72 -12.14
CA ASP A 149 -10.47 6.18 -13.10
C ASP A 149 -11.23 5.03 -13.78
N LEU A 150 -10.92 3.77 -13.43
CA LEU A 150 -11.68 2.62 -13.92
C LEU A 150 -13.10 2.66 -13.36
N SER A 151 -14.07 2.22 -14.18
CA SER A 151 -15.42 1.96 -13.67
C SER A 151 -15.34 0.88 -12.60
N ARG A 152 -15.60 1.28 -11.36
CA ARG A 152 -15.72 0.46 -10.15
C ARG A 152 -16.81 -0.59 -10.31
N ARG A 153 -17.88 -0.30 -11.06
CA ARG A 153 -18.89 -1.30 -11.43
C ARG A 153 -18.29 -2.41 -12.28
N GLN A 154 -17.65 -2.06 -13.40
CA GLN A 154 -17.05 -3.06 -14.29
C GLN A 154 -15.91 -3.81 -13.61
N LEU A 155 -15.12 -3.12 -12.79
CA LEU A 155 -14.07 -3.71 -11.97
C LEU A 155 -14.63 -4.77 -11.02
N GLY A 156 -15.75 -4.49 -10.35
CA GLY A 156 -16.40 -5.44 -9.45
C GLY A 156 -16.85 -6.72 -10.17
N TYR A 157 -17.50 -6.59 -11.33
CA TYR A 157 -17.89 -7.76 -12.13
C TYR A 157 -16.68 -8.55 -12.63
N TYR A 158 -15.66 -7.86 -13.14
CA TYR A 158 -14.45 -8.49 -13.65
C TYR A 158 -13.71 -9.30 -12.58
N LEU A 159 -13.57 -8.75 -11.37
CA LEU A 159 -12.92 -9.42 -10.24
C LEU A 159 -13.78 -10.55 -9.64
N SER A 160 -15.10 -10.52 -9.82
CA SER A 160 -15.98 -11.61 -9.37
C SER A 160 -16.12 -12.77 -10.36
N ASP A 161 -15.66 -12.61 -11.60
CA ASP A 161 -15.67 -13.71 -12.57
C ASP A 161 -14.62 -14.76 -12.18
N ARG A 162 -15.08 -15.99 -11.99
CA ARG A 162 -14.23 -17.14 -11.61
C ARG A 162 -13.18 -17.46 -12.68
N ASN A 163 -13.39 -17.07 -13.93
CA ASN A 163 -12.38 -17.18 -14.98
C ASN A 163 -11.17 -16.28 -14.74
N ASN A 164 -11.31 -15.23 -13.93
CA ASN A 164 -10.27 -14.26 -13.58
C ASN A 164 -9.72 -14.48 -12.15
N ASN A 165 -9.83 -15.70 -11.61
CA ASN A 165 -9.47 -16.00 -10.21
C ASN A 165 -8.01 -15.64 -9.87
N ASP A 166 -7.09 -15.98 -10.76
CA ASP A 166 -5.66 -15.66 -10.64
C ASP A 166 -5.40 -14.14 -10.63
N ILE A 167 -6.15 -13.38 -11.43
CA ILE A 167 -6.10 -11.92 -11.46
C ILE A 167 -6.66 -11.34 -10.15
N TYR A 168 -7.78 -11.87 -9.64
CA TYR A 168 -8.33 -11.39 -8.38
C TYR A 168 -7.43 -11.73 -7.18
N GLU A 169 -6.82 -12.92 -7.15
CA GLU A 169 -5.81 -13.26 -6.13
C GLU A 169 -4.61 -12.32 -6.18
N ALA A 170 -4.08 -12.04 -7.38
CA ALA A 170 -3.02 -11.05 -7.59
C ALA A 170 -3.46 -9.63 -7.18
N PHE A 171 -4.73 -9.27 -7.40
CA PHE A 171 -5.31 -8.00 -6.98
C PHE A 171 -5.39 -7.89 -5.45
N LEU A 172 -5.83 -8.95 -4.77
CA LEU A 172 -5.84 -9.04 -3.31
C LEU A 172 -4.42 -8.95 -2.72
N ASN A 173 -3.41 -9.49 -3.39
CA ASN A 173 -2.01 -9.36 -3.00
C ASN A 173 -1.49 -7.90 -3.03
N CYS A 174 -2.17 -7.01 -3.74
CA CYS A 174 -1.85 -5.58 -3.73
C CYS A 174 -2.29 -4.90 -2.43
N PHE A 175 -3.29 -5.45 -1.71
CA PHE A 175 -3.70 -4.99 -0.40
C PHE A 175 -2.69 -5.47 0.64
N ARG A 176 -2.13 -4.54 1.41
CA ARG A 176 -1.21 -4.85 2.51
C ARG A 176 -2.01 -5.19 3.77
N LEU A 177 -2.60 -6.38 3.80
CA LEU A 177 -3.57 -6.78 4.84
C LEU A 177 -2.98 -7.13 6.21
N VAL A 178 -1.66 -7.34 6.28
CA VAL A 178 -0.98 -7.74 7.53
C VAL A 178 -1.16 -6.66 8.59
N GLY A 179 -1.67 -7.06 9.76
CA GLY A 179 -1.88 -6.18 10.91
C GLY A 179 -3.08 -5.24 10.79
N LEU A 180 -3.85 -5.31 9.69
CA LEU A 180 -5.11 -4.57 9.57
C LEU A 180 -6.23 -5.35 10.25
N ARG A 181 -7.03 -4.66 11.05
CA ARG A 181 -8.29 -5.21 11.57
C ARG A 181 -9.23 -5.58 10.42
N LEU A 182 -10.06 -6.60 10.63
CA LEU A 182 -10.98 -7.12 9.61
C LEU A 182 -11.90 -6.02 9.05
N ASP A 183 -12.46 -5.19 9.92
CA ASP A 183 -13.36 -4.10 9.52
C ASP A 183 -12.66 -2.96 8.76
N GLU A 184 -11.41 -2.67 9.08
CA GLU A 184 -10.60 -1.69 8.33
C GLU A 184 -10.27 -2.23 6.94
N ALA A 185 -9.79 -3.49 6.87
CA ALA A 185 -9.47 -4.17 5.63
C ALA A 185 -10.70 -4.31 4.71
N LEU A 186 -11.86 -4.68 5.27
CA LEU A 186 -13.11 -4.80 4.54
C LEU A 186 -13.55 -3.46 3.96
N ARG A 187 -13.49 -2.35 4.73
CA ARG A 187 -13.81 -1.02 4.19
C ARG A 187 -12.89 -0.63 3.04
N ILE A 188 -11.59 -0.90 3.16
CA ILE A 188 -10.65 -0.63 2.07
C ILE A 188 -11.06 -1.39 0.81
N LEU A 189 -11.34 -2.69 0.92
CA LEU A 189 -11.80 -3.52 -0.19
C LEU A 189 -13.10 -3.01 -0.81
N LEU A 190 -14.11 -2.73 0.02
CA LEU A 190 -15.43 -2.30 -0.47
C LEU A 190 -15.36 -0.94 -1.16
N THR A 191 -14.48 -0.03 -0.73
CA THR A 191 -14.33 1.27 -1.40
C THR A 191 -13.61 1.17 -2.75
N THR A 192 -12.88 0.09 -3.03
CA THR A 192 -12.10 -0.07 -4.28
C THR A 192 -12.97 -0.31 -5.51
N PHE A 193 -14.01 -1.13 -5.40
CA PHE A 193 -14.92 -1.45 -6.50
C PHE A 193 -16.36 -1.50 -6.01
N ARG A 194 -17.31 -1.50 -6.94
CA ARG A 194 -18.72 -1.69 -6.62
C ARG A 194 -18.99 -3.18 -6.55
N LEU A 195 -19.54 -3.66 -5.44
CA LEU A 195 -19.90 -5.06 -5.34
C LEU A 195 -20.93 -5.46 -6.43
N PRO A 196 -20.80 -6.65 -7.02
CA PRO A 196 -21.78 -7.20 -7.96
C PRO A 196 -23.17 -7.33 -7.35
N SER A 197 -24.19 -7.47 -8.20
CA SER A 197 -25.59 -7.60 -7.76
C SER A 197 -26.03 -9.03 -7.44
N GLN A 198 -25.29 -10.04 -7.91
CA GLN A 198 -25.60 -11.47 -7.72
C GLN A 198 -24.90 -11.99 -6.46
N TRP A 199 -25.64 -12.67 -5.59
CA TRP A 199 -25.13 -13.19 -4.32
C TRP A 199 -23.89 -14.07 -4.51
N GLU A 200 -23.91 -14.95 -5.50
CA GLU A 200 -22.85 -15.92 -5.77
C GLU A 200 -21.51 -15.24 -6.07
N ASN A 201 -21.56 -14.06 -6.69
CA ASN A 201 -20.39 -13.24 -7.03
C ASN A 201 -19.87 -12.48 -5.81
N ILE A 202 -20.76 -12.03 -4.92
CA ILE A 202 -20.40 -11.36 -3.67
C ILE A 202 -19.77 -12.36 -2.70
N GLU A 203 -20.39 -13.54 -2.57
CA GLU A 203 -19.88 -14.64 -1.76
C GLU A 203 -18.47 -15.01 -2.20
N TYR A 204 -18.25 -15.21 -3.50
CA TYR A 204 -16.91 -15.46 -4.04
C TYR A 204 -15.89 -14.34 -3.69
N ILE A 205 -16.28 -13.06 -3.83
CA ILE A 205 -15.42 -11.94 -3.45
C ILE A 205 -15.04 -12.01 -1.97
N ILE A 206 -16.02 -12.27 -1.10
CA ILE A 206 -15.84 -12.35 0.35
C ILE A 206 -14.98 -13.53 0.73
N GLU A 207 -15.21 -14.71 0.15
CA GLU A 207 -14.44 -15.94 0.44
C GLU A 207 -12.96 -15.75 0.15
N GLN A 208 -12.61 -15.28 -1.05
CA GLN A 208 -11.19 -15.07 -1.41
C GLN A 208 -10.54 -13.98 -0.56
N PHE A 209 -11.29 -12.91 -0.25
CA PHE A 209 -10.79 -11.86 0.63
C PHE A 209 -10.59 -12.36 2.07
N ALA A 210 -11.53 -13.13 2.60
CA ALA A 210 -11.48 -13.69 3.95
C ALA A 210 -10.26 -14.60 4.12
N LYS A 211 -10.04 -15.50 3.16
CA LYS A 211 -8.84 -16.33 3.06
C LYS A 211 -7.57 -15.48 3.05
N LYS A 212 -7.50 -14.47 2.17
CA LYS A 212 -6.33 -13.59 2.08
C LYS A 212 -6.05 -12.83 3.38
N TRP A 213 -7.10 -12.31 4.02
CA TRP A 213 -6.99 -11.60 5.29
C TRP A 213 -6.57 -12.55 6.41
N HIS A 214 -7.14 -13.75 6.46
CA HIS A 214 -6.78 -14.80 7.41
C HIS A 214 -5.30 -15.17 7.28
N ASP A 215 -4.84 -15.52 6.07
CA ASP A 215 -3.44 -15.89 5.81
C ASP A 215 -2.45 -14.80 6.25
N ALA A 216 -2.82 -13.54 6.04
CA ALA A 216 -2.03 -12.37 6.44
C ALA A 216 -1.99 -12.14 7.95
N ASN A 217 -2.97 -12.64 8.71
CA ASN A 217 -3.19 -12.35 10.13
C ASN A 217 -3.28 -13.60 11.02
N GLN A 218 -3.03 -14.80 10.48
CA GLN A 218 -3.14 -16.11 11.17
C GLN A 218 -2.25 -16.24 12.42
N ASN A 219 -1.23 -15.39 12.55
CA ASN A 219 -0.38 -15.34 13.74
C ASN A 219 -1.04 -14.62 14.93
N VAL A 220 -2.15 -13.91 14.69
CA VAL A 220 -2.87 -13.10 15.67
C VAL A 220 -4.26 -13.67 15.97
N ILE A 221 -4.97 -14.14 14.94
CA ILE A 221 -6.29 -14.75 15.08
C ILE A 221 -6.19 -16.26 15.34
N LYS A 222 -7.15 -16.81 16.08
CA LYS A 222 -7.16 -18.23 16.49
C LYS A 222 -8.23 -19.09 15.79
N PHE A 223 -9.08 -18.49 14.98
CA PHE A 223 -10.20 -19.15 14.30
C PHE A 223 -9.93 -19.30 12.81
N HIS A 224 -10.54 -20.32 12.20
CA HIS A 224 -10.34 -20.70 10.79
C HIS A 224 -10.89 -19.63 9.81
N GLU A 225 -10.39 -19.65 8.56
CA GLU A 225 -10.84 -18.73 7.51
C GLU A 225 -12.35 -18.77 7.26
N ASP A 226 -13.01 -19.93 7.43
CA ASP A 226 -14.47 -20.06 7.29
C ASP A 226 -15.23 -19.17 8.29
N MET A 227 -14.69 -18.96 9.49
CA MET A 227 -15.30 -18.06 10.46
C MET A 227 -15.12 -16.60 10.05
N VAL A 228 -14.01 -16.24 9.40
CA VAL A 228 -13.81 -14.89 8.84
C VAL A 228 -14.89 -14.57 7.81
N VAL A 229 -15.21 -15.52 6.91
CA VAL A 229 -16.31 -15.37 5.94
C VAL A 229 -17.63 -15.07 6.65
N LYS A 230 -17.99 -15.87 7.65
CA LYS A 230 -19.22 -15.68 8.43
C LYS A 230 -19.25 -14.32 9.14
N VAL A 231 -18.13 -13.88 9.73
CA VAL A 231 -18.04 -12.56 10.38
C VAL A 231 -18.27 -11.44 9.37
N ILE A 232 -17.63 -11.49 8.19
CA ILE A 232 -17.82 -10.48 7.14
C ILE A 232 -19.29 -10.43 6.72
N VAL A 233 -19.91 -11.59 6.48
CA VAL A 233 -21.33 -11.67 6.11
C VAL A 233 -22.21 -11.08 7.22
N ALA A 234 -21.96 -11.41 8.49
CA ALA A 234 -22.69 -10.85 9.63
C ALA A 234 -22.54 -9.32 9.71
N MET A 235 -21.34 -8.78 9.47
CA MET A 235 -21.09 -7.34 9.41
C MET A 235 -21.85 -6.66 8.28
N LEU A 236 -21.92 -7.28 7.09
CA LEU A 236 -22.68 -6.77 5.95
C LEU A 236 -24.18 -6.72 6.24
N PHE A 237 -24.74 -7.78 6.85
CA PHE A 237 -26.14 -7.81 7.28
C PHE A 237 -26.42 -6.77 8.38
N LEU A 238 -25.54 -6.64 9.37
CA LEU A 238 -25.64 -5.62 10.41
C LEU A 238 -25.65 -4.21 9.79
N ASN A 239 -24.76 -3.95 8.83
CA ASN A 239 -24.72 -2.67 8.12
C ASN A 239 -26.03 -2.38 7.38
N ALA A 240 -26.58 -3.38 6.68
CA ALA A 240 -27.86 -3.26 5.98
C ALA A 240 -29.02 -2.99 6.96
N GLU A 241 -29.04 -3.66 8.12
CA GLU A 241 -30.05 -3.45 9.17
C GLU A 241 -30.01 -2.05 9.76
N ILE A 242 -28.82 -1.51 9.99
CA ILE A 242 -28.64 -0.17 10.57
C ILE A 242 -29.02 0.92 9.57
N CYS A 243 -28.66 0.76 8.29
CA CYS A 243 -28.66 1.87 7.33
C CYS A 243 -30.01 2.20 6.67
N VAL A 244 -31.00 1.28 6.61
CA VAL A 244 -32.43 1.45 6.18
C VAL A 244 -32.75 2.23 4.87
N ALA A 245 -31.84 2.96 4.24
CA ALA A 245 -32.16 3.87 3.13
C ALA A 245 -31.17 3.75 1.96
N PHE A 246 -31.73 3.47 0.77
CA PHE A 246 -31.22 3.87 -0.56
C PHE A 246 -29.72 3.62 -0.90
N GLU A 247 -29.14 2.50 -0.46
CA GLU A 247 -27.70 2.25 -0.64
C GLU A 247 -27.36 0.95 -1.42
N PRO A 248 -26.20 0.90 -2.10
CA PRO A 248 -25.87 -0.04 -3.18
C PRO A 248 -25.62 -1.48 -2.73
N LEU A 249 -25.64 -1.76 -1.42
CA LEU A 249 -25.65 -3.10 -0.82
C LEU A 249 -27.07 -3.72 -0.77
N HIS A 250 -28.07 -3.12 -1.43
CA HIS A 250 -29.49 -3.54 -1.38
C HIS A 250 -29.79 -5.00 -1.74
N TYR A 251 -28.89 -5.70 -2.44
CA TYR A 251 -29.03 -7.14 -2.70
C TYR A 251 -28.76 -7.98 -1.43
N ILE A 252 -28.15 -7.42 -0.39
CA ILE A 252 -28.09 -7.98 0.96
C ILE A 252 -29.39 -7.58 1.65
N THR A 253 -30.46 -8.32 1.38
CA THR A 253 -31.79 -8.02 1.90
C THR A 253 -31.81 -8.13 3.42
N SER A 254 -32.00 -6.99 4.08
CA SER A 254 -32.42 -6.93 5.48
C SER A 254 -33.92 -6.65 5.54
N VAL A 255 -34.69 -7.56 6.13
CA VAL A 255 -36.15 -7.42 6.33
C VAL A 255 -36.40 -6.62 7.61
N ARG A 256 -35.98 -5.35 7.65
CA ARG A 256 -36.35 -4.46 8.76
C ARG A 256 -37.71 -3.84 8.49
N THR A 257 -38.73 -4.23 9.25
CA THR A 257 -40.03 -3.55 9.24
C THR A 257 -39.87 -2.10 9.69
N LYS A 258 -40.48 -1.16 8.96
CA LYS A 258 -40.48 0.27 9.32
C LYS A 258 -40.91 0.43 10.79
N GLY A 259 -40.03 0.96 11.63
CA GLY A 259 -40.28 1.17 13.07
C GLY A 259 -39.57 0.19 14.02
N SER A 260 -38.89 -0.86 13.52
CA SER A 260 -38.07 -1.73 14.37
C SER A 260 -36.91 -0.97 15.00
N ARG A 261 -36.53 -1.29 16.26
CA ARG A 261 -35.37 -0.70 16.94
C ARG A 261 -34.06 -1.02 16.22
N ARG A 262 -33.02 -0.20 16.39
CA ARG A 262 -31.67 -0.56 15.92
C ARG A 262 -31.19 -1.77 16.72
N PRO A 263 -30.54 -2.77 16.09
CA PRO A 263 -30.05 -3.95 16.80
C PRO A 263 -29.01 -3.54 17.84
N THR A 264 -29.15 -4.06 19.06
CA THR A 264 -28.17 -3.90 20.15
C THR A 264 -26.97 -4.84 19.94
N VAL A 265 -25.91 -4.67 20.73
CA VAL A 265 -24.76 -5.58 20.65
C VAL A 265 -25.16 -6.98 21.10
N GLU A 266 -26.05 -7.09 22.09
CA GLU A 266 -26.61 -8.35 22.57
C GLU A 266 -27.44 -9.04 21.48
N ASP A 267 -28.29 -8.30 20.75
CA ASP A 267 -29.06 -8.86 19.62
C ASP A 267 -28.13 -9.41 18.52
N PHE A 268 -27.00 -8.74 18.27
CA PHE A 268 -25.99 -9.17 17.30
C PHE A 268 -25.26 -10.44 17.75
N LEU A 269 -24.82 -10.49 19.01
CA LEU A 269 -24.11 -11.63 19.58
C LEU A 269 -25.03 -12.87 19.72
N GLU A 270 -26.30 -12.67 20.10
CA GLU A 270 -27.28 -13.76 20.16
C GLU A 270 -27.50 -14.39 18.78
N ARG A 271 -27.60 -13.57 17.74
CA ARG A 271 -27.71 -14.07 16.36
C ARG A 271 -26.43 -14.77 15.91
N TRP A 272 -25.26 -14.27 16.31
CA TRP A 272 -23.97 -14.88 15.98
C TRP A 272 -23.88 -16.34 16.47
N LYS A 273 -24.41 -16.65 17.66
CA LYS A 273 -24.40 -18.00 18.24
C LYS A 273 -25.02 -19.06 17.33
N TYR A 274 -25.95 -18.67 16.45
CA TYR A 274 -26.49 -19.59 15.44
C TYR A 274 -25.43 -20.04 14.42
N TYR A 275 -24.51 -19.15 14.04
CA TYR A 275 -23.46 -19.39 13.04
C TYR A 275 -22.18 -20.00 13.63
N ASP A 276 -21.95 -19.79 14.93
CA ASP A 276 -20.77 -20.25 15.68
C ASP A 276 -21.18 -20.95 16.99
N GLN A 277 -21.67 -22.18 16.86
CA GLN A 277 -22.17 -22.99 17.98
C GLN A 277 -21.09 -23.38 18.98
N TYR A 278 -19.82 -23.32 18.57
CA TYR A 278 -18.68 -23.72 19.39
C TYR A 278 -17.90 -22.52 19.95
N GLU A 279 -18.42 -21.30 19.77
CA GLU A 279 -17.81 -20.06 20.25
C GLU A 279 -16.33 -19.94 19.82
N LEU A 280 -16.04 -20.30 18.56
CA LEU A 280 -14.69 -20.27 17.99
C LEU A 280 -14.15 -18.85 17.86
N VAL A 281 -15.04 -17.88 17.63
CA VAL A 281 -14.69 -16.47 17.54
C VAL A 281 -14.90 -15.80 18.90
N GLU A 282 -13.85 -15.18 19.42
CA GLU A 282 -13.89 -14.49 20.72
C GLU A 282 -14.94 -13.36 20.71
N ALA A 283 -15.77 -13.28 21.75
CA ALA A 283 -16.87 -12.31 21.84
C ALA A 283 -16.39 -10.86 21.73
N GLU A 284 -15.24 -10.54 22.33
CA GLU A 284 -14.62 -9.21 22.27
C GLU A 284 -14.35 -8.78 20.82
N PHE A 285 -13.86 -9.70 19.98
CA PHE A 285 -13.63 -9.44 18.56
C PHE A 285 -14.93 -9.08 17.83
N LEU A 286 -16.03 -9.79 18.11
CA LEU A 286 -17.34 -9.53 17.51
C LEU A 286 -17.95 -8.22 18.00
N GLU A 287 -17.82 -7.90 19.28
CA GLU A 287 -18.23 -6.61 19.83
C GLU A 287 -17.49 -5.46 19.16
N GLU A 288 -16.19 -5.62 18.90
CA GLU A 288 -15.43 -4.62 18.16
C GLU A 288 -15.92 -4.45 16.71
N MET A 289 -16.29 -5.55 16.04
CA MET A 289 -16.87 -5.48 14.69
C MET A 289 -18.22 -4.74 14.74
N TYR A 290 -19.09 -5.08 15.69
CA TYR A 290 -20.37 -4.39 15.89
C TYR A 290 -20.18 -2.89 16.13
N ARG A 291 -19.35 -2.51 17.11
CA ARG A 291 -19.07 -1.10 17.44
C ARG A 291 -18.51 -0.37 16.24
N SER A 292 -17.64 -1.02 15.47
CA SER A 292 -17.08 -0.45 14.26
C SER A 292 -18.14 -0.16 13.19
N ILE A 293 -19.03 -1.11 12.89
CA ILE A 293 -20.11 -0.91 11.90
C ILE A 293 -21.10 0.17 12.35
N VAL A 294 -21.41 0.22 13.65
CA VAL A 294 -22.30 1.26 14.22
C VAL A 294 -21.66 2.65 14.13
N ALA A 295 -20.36 2.75 14.39
CA ALA A 295 -19.62 4.02 14.33
C ALA A 295 -19.42 4.50 12.88
N GLU A 296 -19.12 3.57 11.96
CA GLU A 296 -18.82 3.87 10.57
C GLU A 296 -19.41 2.79 9.66
N ARG A 297 -20.38 3.18 8.84
CA ARG A 297 -21.04 2.29 7.88
C ARG A 297 -20.06 1.74 6.84
N LEU A 298 -20.39 0.56 6.30
CA LEU A 298 -19.73 0.01 5.12
C LEU A 298 -20.32 0.65 3.86
N GLU A 299 -19.45 1.20 3.03
CA GLU A 299 -19.80 1.76 1.71
C GLU A 299 -19.04 1.03 0.62
N THR A 300 -19.71 0.75 -0.50
CA THR A 300 -19.04 0.24 -1.69
C THR A 300 -18.66 1.36 -2.64
N GLY A 301 -17.66 1.14 -3.50
CA GLY A 301 -17.18 2.14 -4.45
C GLY A 301 -18.27 2.64 -5.41
N TRP A 302 -18.22 3.93 -5.72
CA TRP A 302 -19.14 4.59 -6.67
C TRP A 302 -18.40 5.07 -7.92
N ASP A 303 -19.04 4.89 -9.07
CA ASP A 303 -18.62 5.51 -10.35
C ASP A 303 -19.12 6.95 -10.44
N THR A 304 -20.38 7.16 -10.07
CA THR A 304 -21.07 8.46 -9.95
C THR A 304 -22.05 8.33 -8.80
N ARG A 305 -22.06 9.28 -7.86
CA ARG A 305 -22.93 9.16 -6.67
C ARG A 305 -24.41 9.37 -7.06
N PRO A 306 -25.33 8.49 -6.67
CA PRO A 306 -26.74 8.62 -7.02
C PRO A 306 -27.37 9.79 -6.29
N GLY A 307 -28.18 10.56 -7.01
CA GLY A 307 -28.93 11.70 -6.47
C GLY A 307 -28.25 13.07 -6.62
N LYS A 308 -27.17 13.19 -7.40
CA LYS A 308 -26.53 14.48 -7.70
C LYS A 308 -26.25 14.63 -9.19
N THR A 309 -26.74 15.74 -9.77
CA THR A 309 -26.55 16.13 -11.17
C THR A 309 -25.12 16.59 -11.42
N GLU A 310 -24.59 16.37 -12.63
CA GLU A 310 -23.22 16.66 -13.08
C GLU A 310 -22.78 18.13 -12.88
N GLU A 311 -23.70 19.06 -12.61
CA GLU A 311 -23.44 20.51 -12.52
C GLU A 311 -23.01 21.01 -11.11
N GLN A 312 -22.99 20.16 -10.08
CA GLN A 312 -22.65 20.58 -8.69
C GLN A 312 -21.36 19.96 -8.10
N GLU A 313 -20.61 19.17 -8.87
CA GLU A 313 -19.40 18.51 -8.36
C GLU A 313 -18.17 19.41 -8.50
N THR A 314 -17.82 20.13 -7.43
CA THR A 314 -16.40 20.39 -7.15
C THR A 314 -15.93 19.31 -6.20
N ASP A 315 -15.22 18.31 -6.71
CA ASP A 315 -14.51 17.34 -5.90
C ASP A 315 -13.61 18.07 -4.88
N ILE A 316 -13.74 17.72 -3.59
CA ILE A 316 -12.95 18.35 -2.54
C ILE A 316 -11.60 17.65 -2.50
N VAL A 317 -10.54 18.38 -2.83
CA VAL A 317 -9.20 17.82 -2.97
C VAL A 317 -8.48 17.79 -1.62
N ILE A 318 -8.00 16.61 -1.21
CA ILE A 318 -6.98 16.46 -0.17
C ILE A 318 -5.63 16.74 -0.82
N THR A 319 -4.96 17.77 -0.32
CA THR A 319 -3.62 18.17 -0.75
C THR A 319 -2.58 17.66 0.23
N VAL A 320 -1.47 17.17 -0.32
CA VAL A 320 -0.29 16.78 0.45
C VAL A 320 0.90 17.48 -0.18
N ASP A 321 1.77 18.04 0.65
CA ASP A 321 3.05 18.53 0.16
C ASP A 321 3.85 17.31 -0.33
N ALA A 322 3.83 17.09 -1.65
CA ALA A 322 4.38 15.89 -2.28
C ALA A 322 5.87 15.71 -2.00
N ASN A 323 6.59 16.82 -1.76
CA ASN A 323 8.00 16.82 -1.40
C ASN A 323 8.26 16.28 0.02
N GLN A 324 7.21 16.10 0.83
CA GLN A 324 7.33 15.61 2.21
C GLN A 324 7.08 14.11 2.35
N LEU A 325 6.43 13.43 1.39
CA LEU A 325 6.14 11.99 1.50
C LEU A 325 7.41 11.15 1.25
N PRO A 326 8.02 10.55 2.29
CA PRO A 326 9.32 9.90 2.15
C PRO A 326 9.20 8.64 1.28
N SER A 327 10.15 8.45 0.37
CA SER A 327 10.37 7.17 -0.32
C SER A 327 11.28 6.24 0.50
N ARG A 328 12.07 6.82 1.41
CA ARG A 328 13.01 6.11 2.29
C ARG A 328 12.94 6.66 3.71
N LEU A 329 13.09 5.78 4.69
CA LEU A 329 13.20 6.12 6.12
C LEU A 329 14.50 5.57 6.68
N THR A 330 15.06 6.26 7.66
CA THR A 330 16.13 5.69 8.49
C THR A 330 15.51 4.93 9.65
N ARG A 331 15.98 3.71 9.89
CA ARG A 331 15.50 2.86 10.99
C ARG A 331 15.57 3.60 12.32
N ASN A 332 14.48 3.57 13.07
CA ASN A 332 14.31 4.19 14.39
C ASN A 332 14.53 5.72 14.42
N VAL A 333 14.45 6.40 13.27
CA VAL A 333 14.52 7.86 13.19
C VAL A 333 13.22 8.37 12.58
N PRO A 334 12.48 9.27 13.27
CA PRO A 334 11.28 9.86 12.72
C PRO A 334 11.61 10.73 11.51
N CYS A 335 10.77 10.67 10.47
CA CYS A 335 10.87 11.59 9.36
C CYS A 335 10.48 13.02 9.76
N LEU A 336 10.75 13.98 8.86
CA LEU A 336 10.22 15.32 9.00
C LEU A 336 8.68 15.28 9.01
N PRO A 337 8.01 16.19 9.75
CA PRO A 337 6.55 16.25 9.78
C PRO A 337 5.95 16.44 8.38
N ILE A 338 5.05 15.55 8.01
CA ILE A 338 4.31 15.54 6.75
C ILE A 338 2.98 16.23 6.98
N ARG A 339 2.65 17.23 6.16
CA ARG A 339 1.38 17.97 6.26
C ARG A 339 0.36 17.50 5.23
N ILE A 340 -0.85 17.30 5.69
CA ILE A 340 -2.04 17.06 4.88
C ILE A 340 -3.03 18.19 5.13
N SER A 341 -3.59 18.75 4.06
CA SER A 341 -4.57 19.82 4.15
C SER A 341 -5.80 19.56 3.29
N ILE A 342 -6.92 20.08 3.77
CA ILE A 342 -8.21 20.16 3.08
C ILE A 342 -8.66 21.63 3.01
N PRO A 343 -9.66 22.00 2.19
CA PRO A 343 -10.08 23.39 2.03
C PRO A 343 -10.66 24.04 3.29
N SER A 344 -11.37 23.28 4.13
CA SER A 344 -11.99 23.75 5.37
C SER A 344 -12.10 22.60 6.38
N PRO A 345 -12.11 22.85 7.71
CA PRO A 345 -12.30 21.80 8.71
C PRO A 345 -13.59 20.99 8.45
N ASP A 346 -13.53 19.68 8.66
CA ASP A 346 -14.64 18.75 8.44
C ASP A 346 -14.65 17.65 9.51
N PRO A 347 -15.63 17.65 10.45
CA PRO A 347 -15.74 16.62 11.48
C PRO A 347 -16.13 15.25 10.93
N GLY A 348 -16.61 15.18 9.69
CA GLY A 348 -16.92 13.94 9.00
C GLY A 348 -15.74 13.34 8.24
N LEU A 349 -14.53 13.91 8.32
CA LEU A 349 -13.33 13.38 7.68
C LEU A 349 -12.23 13.09 8.70
N GLN A 350 -11.74 11.86 8.65
CA GLN A 350 -10.50 11.43 9.27
C GLN A 350 -9.63 10.69 8.25
N ILE A 351 -8.32 10.73 8.46
CA ILE A 351 -7.38 9.89 7.70
C ILE A 351 -6.60 9.03 8.69
N LYS A 352 -6.85 7.73 8.67
CA LYS A 352 -6.13 6.75 9.48
C LYS A 352 -4.87 6.33 8.73
N LEU A 353 -3.74 6.34 9.42
CA LEU A 353 -2.44 5.96 8.91
C LEU A 353 -2.10 4.56 9.42
N ARG A 354 -1.74 3.66 8.51
CA ARG A 354 -1.39 2.27 8.82
C ARG A 354 -0.16 1.85 8.04
N GLY A 355 0.68 1.02 8.62
CA GLY A 355 1.80 0.42 7.92
C GLY A 355 2.49 -0.62 8.78
N GLN A 356 2.91 -1.71 8.16
CA GLN A 356 3.62 -2.77 8.86
C GLN A 356 4.99 -2.26 9.32
N ASP A 357 5.29 -2.42 10.61
CA ASP A 357 6.51 -1.94 11.26
C ASP A 357 6.78 -0.43 11.11
N LEU A 358 5.71 0.34 10.89
CA LEU A 358 5.72 1.80 10.84
C LEU A 358 4.96 2.37 12.05
N LEU A 359 5.62 3.22 12.81
CA LEU A 359 5.00 4.03 13.84
C LEU A 359 4.61 5.40 13.25
N CYS A 360 3.32 5.65 13.14
CA CYS A 360 2.76 6.93 12.67
C CYS A 360 2.27 7.76 13.86
N GLN A 361 2.68 9.03 13.95
CA GLN A 361 2.33 9.89 15.09
C GLN A 361 1.85 11.28 14.63
N PRO A 362 0.57 11.64 14.84
CA PRO A 362 -0.52 10.73 15.23
C PRO A 362 -0.84 9.72 14.11
N ASN A 363 -1.46 8.60 14.45
CA ASN A 363 -1.90 7.57 13.48
C ASN A 363 -3.34 7.81 12.97
N ILE A 364 -4.02 8.85 13.47
CA ILE A 364 -5.33 9.31 13.02
C ILE A 364 -5.24 10.82 12.87
N LEU A 365 -5.52 11.32 11.67
CA LEU A 365 -5.61 12.74 11.38
C LEU A 365 -7.09 13.14 11.44
N ASP A 366 -7.45 13.91 12.47
CA ASP A 366 -8.82 14.40 12.66
C ASP A 366 -8.96 15.82 12.12
N PHE A 367 -9.84 16.02 11.14
CA PHE A 367 -10.06 17.32 10.53
C PHE A 367 -11.23 18.10 11.15
N SER A 368 -11.79 17.64 12.27
CA SER A 368 -12.93 18.26 12.94
C SER A 368 -12.72 19.73 13.34
N GLN A 369 -11.55 20.06 13.87
CA GLN A 369 -11.21 21.40 14.37
C GLN A 369 -10.24 22.16 13.46
N SER A 370 -9.51 21.46 12.58
CA SER A 370 -8.46 22.04 11.74
C SER A 370 -8.49 21.46 10.34
N ALA A 371 -8.33 22.33 9.35
CA ALA A 371 -8.19 21.95 7.94
C ALA A 371 -6.79 21.40 7.60
N VAL A 372 -5.84 21.53 8.52
CA VAL A 372 -4.45 21.09 8.34
C VAL A 372 -4.07 20.17 9.48
N GLN A 373 -3.56 19.00 9.13
CA GLN A 373 -3.02 18.02 10.06
C GLN A 373 -1.59 17.65 9.67
N SER A 374 -0.80 17.25 10.66
CA SER A 374 0.58 16.83 10.44
C SER A 374 0.91 15.55 11.19
N PHE A 375 1.77 14.72 10.62
CA PHE A 375 2.23 13.50 11.26
C PHE A 375 3.68 13.18 10.92
N THR A 376 4.31 12.35 11.74
CA THR A 376 5.62 11.77 11.49
C THR A 376 5.51 10.25 11.33
N VAL A 377 6.49 9.67 10.66
CA VAL A 377 6.59 8.22 10.45
C VAL A 377 7.98 7.75 10.84
N THR A 378 8.03 6.70 11.66
CA THR A 378 9.27 6.01 12.04
C THR A 378 9.19 4.56 11.58
N GLY A 379 10.21 4.08 10.86
CA GLY A 379 10.30 2.68 10.47
C GLY A 379 11.19 1.87 11.42
N HIS A 380 10.76 0.68 11.83
CA HIS A 380 11.49 -0.15 12.80
C HIS A 380 12.23 -1.34 12.18
N THR A 381 11.65 -1.94 11.14
CA THR A 381 12.21 -3.10 10.44
C THR A 381 12.84 -2.68 9.13
N LEU A 382 14.05 -3.18 8.84
CA LEU A 382 14.74 -2.91 7.58
C LEU A 382 14.04 -3.59 6.40
N GLY A 383 13.95 -2.91 5.27
CA GLY A 383 13.33 -3.47 4.08
C GLY A 383 12.25 -2.58 3.49
N ARG A 384 11.54 -3.13 2.51
CA ARG A 384 10.42 -2.44 1.87
C ARG A 384 9.17 -2.65 2.71
N THR A 385 8.51 -1.55 3.06
CA THR A 385 7.21 -1.52 3.72
C THR A 385 6.27 -0.59 2.94
N SER A 386 5.07 -0.34 3.46
CA SER A 386 4.04 0.45 2.82
C SER A 386 3.25 1.22 3.86
N LEU A 387 3.11 2.52 3.64
CA LEU A 387 2.25 3.42 4.41
C LEU A 387 0.92 3.56 3.67
N MET A 388 -0.17 3.23 4.35
CA MET A 388 -1.54 3.30 3.86
C MET A 388 -2.27 4.50 4.47
N PHE A 389 -3.06 5.15 3.62
CA PHE A 389 -3.90 6.30 3.96
C PHE A 389 -5.36 5.89 3.79
N ILE A 390 -6.04 5.69 4.91
CA ILE A 390 -7.42 5.21 4.94
C ILE A 390 -8.32 6.39 5.30
N LYS A 391 -9.04 6.90 4.30
CA LYS A 391 -10.08 7.93 4.52
C LYS A 391 -11.25 7.28 5.25
N SER A 392 -11.69 7.92 6.33
CA SER A 392 -12.71 7.40 7.24
C SER A 392 -13.63 8.53 7.69
N GLY A 393 -14.88 8.20 8.02
CA GLY A 393 -15.91 9.16 8.43
C GLY A 393 -16.98 9.42 7.38
N PHE A 394 -18.09 10.02 7.80
CA PHE A 394 -19.31 10.16 7.00
C PHE A 394 -19.15 11.02 5.74
N ASN A 395 -18.16 11.93 5.72
CA ASN A 395 -17.85 12.77 4.57
C ASN A 395 -16.64 12.25 3.76
N ALA A 396 -15.98 11.17 4.18
CA ALA A 396 -14.76 10.64 3.53
C ALA A 396 -14.93 10.42 2.02
N GLY A 397 -16.09 9.92 1.61
CA GLY A 397 -16.41 9.73 0.19
C GLY A 397 -16.36 11.01 -0.63
N ARG A 398 -16.60 12.20 -0.05
CA ARG A 398 -16.60 13.52 -0.71
C ARG A 398 -15.21 14.00 -1.15
N TYR A 399 -14.16 13.36 -0.65
CA TYR A 399 -12.80 13.79 -0.89
C TYR A 399 -12.10 12.95 -1.95
N VAL A 400 -11.52 13.63 -2.93
CA VAL A 400 -10.54 13.06 -3.86
C VAL A 400 -9.14 13.41 -3.41
N SER A 401 -8.16 12.61 -3.81
CA SER A 401 -6.81 12.73 -3.28
C SER A 401 -5.76 12.51 -4.38
N PRO A 402 -5.70 13.41 -5.39
CA PRO A 402 -4.80 13.29 -6.54
C PRO A 402 -3.32 13.23 -6.13
N THR A 403 -2.94 13.94 -5.06
CA THR A 403 -1.55 13.98 -4.57
C THR A 403 -1.27 13.03 -3.42
N LEU A 404 -2.31 12.44 -2.80
CA LEU A 404 -2.15 11.48 -1.71
C LEU A 404 -2.46 10.07 -2.22
N PRO A 405 -1.45 9.21 -2.38
CA PRO A 405 -1.69 7.84 -2.79
C PRO A 405 -2.43 7.08 -1.68
N ARG A 406 -3.23 6.08 -2.06
CA ARG A 406 -3.80 5.12 -1.08
C ARG A 406 -2.72 4.39 -0.31
N THR A 407 -1.63 4.05 -1.00
CA THR A 407 -0.47 3.35 -0.45
C THR A 407 0.83 3.95 -0.98
N LYS A 408 1.71 4.39 -0.09
CA LYS A 408 3.07 4.86 -0.39
C LYS A 408 4.06 3.75 -0.06
N SER A 409 4.83 3.29 -1.06
CA SER A 409 5.94 2.37 -0.83
C SER A 409 7.11 3.10 -0.18
N ILE A 410 7.65 2.53 0.90
CA ILE A 410 8.75 3.10 1.68
C ILE A 410 9.83 2.04 1.84
N VAL A 411 11.10 2.43 1.78
CA VAL A 411 12.23 1.56 2.14
C VAL A 411 12.85 2.04 3.44
N VAL A 412 12.87 1.19 4.46
CA VAL A 412 13.53 1.47 5.74
C VAL A 412 14.96 0.96 5.69
N GLU A 413 15.91 1.85 5.95
CA GLU A 413 17.34 1.61 5.76
C GLU A 413 18.15 1.89 7.02
N ARG A 414 19.40 1.43 7.03
CA ARG A 414 20.35 1.76 8.11
C ARG A 414 20.85 3.19 7.94
N LEU A 415 21.23 3.83 9.05
CA LEU A 415 21.68 5.23 9.06
C LEU A 415 22.80 5.53 8.04
N PHE A 416 23.79 4.65 7.92
CA PHE A 416 24.90 4.85 6.98
C PHE A 416 24.48 4.76 5.50
N MET A 417 23.35 4.12 5.19
CA MET A 417 22.88 3.94 3.81
C MET A 417 22.39 5.24 3.17
N ARG A 418 22.17 6.28 3.98
CA ARG A 418 21.86 7.64 3.53
C ARG A 418 22.95 8.23 2.61
N TYR A 419 24.17 7.73 2.70
CA TYR A 419 25.35 8.19 1.96
C TYR A 419 25.87 7.08 1.03
N THR A 420 25.00 6.57 0.17
CA THR A 420 25.36 5.54 -0.81
C THR A 420 25.46 6.12 -2.23
N PHE A 421 26.32 5.50 -3.03
CA PHE A 421 26.44 5.74 -4.46
C PHE A 421 26.43 4.39 -5.17
N GLN A 422 25.91 4.38 -6.39
CA GLN A 422 25.88 3.21 -7.25
C GLN A 422 26.98 3.35 -8.30
N ILE A 423 27.66 2.24 -8.57
CA ILE A 423 28.64 2.15 -9.65
C ILE A 423 28.03 1.25 -10.73
N GLY A 424 27.95 1.75 -11.95
CA GLY A 424 27.61 0.97 -13.14
C GLY A 424 28.86 0.66 -13.96
N PHE A 425 28.99 -0.57 -14.41
CA PHE A 425 30.05 -1.07 -15.29
C PHE A 425 29.60 -2.39 -15.94
#